data_AF-O76677-F1
#
_entry.id   AF-O76677-F1
#
_cell.length_a   1.000
_cell.length_b   1.000
_cell.length_c   1.000
_cell.angle_alpha   90.00
_cell.angle_beta   90.00
_cell.angle_gamma   90.00
#
_symmetry.space_group_name_H-M   'P 1'
#
loop_
_entity.id
_entity.type
_entity.pdbx_description
1 polymer ?
#
loop_
_entity_poly.entity_id
_entity_poly.type
_entity_poly.pdbx_seq_one_letter_code
_entity_poly.pdbx_strand_id
1 'polypeptide(L)'
;MSSQNPTNAKYSTLSLGEPIRLPPSHPGKIIAKITTAFIGVLVVSATILVALSGTTPSSHLAAPSHKALATQEEPIHLENDSQNRYVEFQYDPISGKYSHVNKNGSRINPFVVKNVERHSEKPYDAYLHKKDKNEEGSIYWKFNLKSTEKILEKLEIRMVSINNIADGGGKAEACLQPSEVCKDIPVGGVLIFEKPESETLTVGIKLFKDIQLFGRDEKCTECGKFERGFTVKAFWKSLYLAEKITTQNKLIQFNPNSGDNYVKFTYSILNNTYSHDNIDGSPVAPYFVDKIERLVDRTNNEVYLRQEFPGVFSNMYWAFNLTNDGKLVEKVVISIPGIEELTNNRAGVVEACENIHEDCNIFLENETLTIMQQMDTLYISITLWKDISVLKTKLKGVSNVESFKIEVYWTTTTPGSIVTTKSSTTPITEPDHQPDISTTPLTESYEIIQLKPETGRDYAKFTYDVISNTYSQSYEDGSPVKPYLASNVEHVVDRRLNVAYIHMKEPINKRIGLINWEFDFNSPGRTVEKLDIKLAGMDEIVNNGGTANACQHVFKCTAIPTNGSLTIEKPQFNKFFMRIELFKNIKVFKTELNDRSSVESISIVVYWS
;
A
#
# COMPACT_ATOMS: atom_id res chain seq x y z
N MET A 1 56.06 -4.90 -5.08
CA MET A 1 56.89 -5.69 -4.15
C MET A 1 56.71 -5.14 -2.74
N SER A 2 56.21 -6.01 -1.85
CA SER A 2 56.37 -6.12 -0.38
C SER A 2 57.42 -5.23 0.30
N SER A 3 57.35 -4.79 1.56
CA SER A 3 56.34 -4.74 2.64
C SER A 3 56.97 -3.98 3.83
N GLN A 4 56.11 -3.59 4.78
CA GLN A 4 56.29 -3.59 6.25
C GLN A 4 55.86 -2.28 6.92
N ASN A 5 54.68 -2.36 7.53
CA ASN A 5 54.26 -1.60 8.70
C ASN A 5 55.14 -2.02 9.91
N PRO A 6 55.26 -1.21 11.00
CA PRO A 6 54.18 -1.29 12.00
C PRO A 6 53.94 -0.06 12.92
N THR A 7 52.67 0.02 13.37
CA THR A 7 52.18 0.33 14.74
C THR A 7 52.28 1.73 15.38
N ASN A 8 51.08 2.19 15.76
CA ASN A 8 50.67 2.79 17.06
C ASN A 8 50.93 4.29 17.34
N ALA A 9 49.87 5.09 17.17
CA ALA A 9 49.62 6.28 17.98
C ALA A 9 48.13 6.37 18.38
N LYS A 10 47.86 5.84 19.59
CA LYS A 10 46.91 6.26 20.62
C LYS A 10 45.51 6.75 20.21
N TYR A 11 44.58 5.81 20.27
CA TYR A 11 43.19 6.03 20.67
C TYR A 11 43.12 6.56 22.11
N SER A 12 42.27 7.58 22.36
CA SER A 12 41.89 8.01 23.71
C SER A 12 40.48 7.49 23.98
N THR A 13 40.42 6.43 24.78
CA THR A 13 39.23 5.82 25.34
C THR A 13 38.84 6.54 26.64
N LEU A 14 37.55 6.87 26.77
CA LEU A 14 36.89 6.96 28.06
C LEU A 14 37.00 5.59 28.73
N SER A 15 37.86 5.49 29.74
CA SER A 15 38.06 4.30 30.57
C SER A 15 37.67 4.63 32.00
N LEU A 16 36.65 3.93 32.49
CA LEU A 16 36.44 3.62 33.90
C LEU A 16 36.29 2.09 33.96
N GLY A 17 37.36 1.38 34.29
CA GLY A 17 37.30 0.00 34.81
C GLY A 17 36.72 0.02 36.23
N GLU A 18 36.18 -1.05 36.82
CA GLU A 18 36.37 -2.51 36.76
C GLU A 18 35.15 -3.18 37.47
N PRO A 19 35.04 -4.52 37.63
CA PRO A 19 35.40 -5.61 36.73
C PRO A 19 34.23 -6.60 36.50
N ILE A 20 34.43 -7.42 35.48
CA ILE A 20 33.59 -8.49 34.97
C ILE A 20 33.23 -9.52 36.05
N ARG A 21 31.93 -9.72 36.30
CA ARG A 21 31.36 -10.99 36.77
C ARG A 21 30.35 -11.49 35.76
N LEU A 22 30.70 -12.60 35.10
CA LEU A 22 29.83 -13.40 34.24
C LEU A 22 28.61 -13.92 35.02
N PRO A 23 27.41 -13.94 34.43
CA PRO A 23 26.41 -14.94 34.75
C PRO A 23 26.35 -16.01 33.63
N PRO A 24 26.10 -17.29 33.97
CA PRO A 24 26.02 -18.35 32.98
C PRO A 24 24.69 -18.32 32.23
N SER A 25 24.77 -18.73 30.97
CA SER A 25 23.68 -19.05 30.06
C SER A 25 22.76 -20.14 30.60
N HIS A 26 21.44 -19.98 30.43
CA HIS A 26 20.58 -20.94 29.71
C HIS A 26 19.10 -20.48 29.60
N PRO A 27 18.33 -21.03 28.65
CA PRO A 27 17.28 -20.34 27.90
C PRO A 27 15.85 -20.64 28.38
N GLY A 28 14.90 -19.74 28.09
CA GLY A 28 13.49 -19.96 28.45
C GLY A 28 12.49 -19.07 27.71
N LYS A 29 11.71 -19.71 26.85
CA LYS A 29 10.55 -19.30 26.05
C LYS A 29 9.52 -18.33 26.68
N ILE A 30 9.04 -17.42 25.82
CA ILE A 30 7.62 -17.04 25.54
C ILE A 30 6.78 -16.48 26.71
N ILE A 31 6.26 -15.25 26.57
CA ILE A 31 4.83 -14.88 26.50
C ILE A 31 4.75 -13.34 26.46
N ALA A 32 4.33 -12.81 25.31
CA ALA A 32 3.85 -11.44 25.20
C ALA A 32 2.51 -11.30 25.94
N LYS A 33 2.48 -10.51 27.00
CA LYS A 33 1.23 -10.06 27.63
C LYS A 33 0.83 -8.72 27.03
N ILE A 34 -0.03 -8.77 26.02
CA ILE A 34 -0.93 -7.68 25.69
C ILE A 34 -1.89 -7.57 26.87
N THR A 35 -1.81 -6.48 27.62
CA THR A 35 -2.77 -6.16 28.68
C THR A 35 -3.62 -5.01 28.18
N THR A 36 -4.72 -5.35 27.55
CA THR A 36 -5.89 -4.47 27.37
C THR A 36 -6.45 -4.14 28.75
N ALA A 37 -6.42 -2.86 29.13
CA ALA A 37 -7.19 -2.34 30.24
C ALA A 37 -8.00 -1.14 29.76
N PHE A 38 -9.18 -1.45 29.24
CA PHE A 38 -10.30 -0.53 29.08
C PHE A 38 -11.11 -0.54 30.39
N ILE A 39 -11.72 0.60 30.70
CA ILE A 39 -12.78 0.85 31.71
C ILE A 39 -12.30 1.27 33.12
N GLY A 40 -12.81 2.42 33.56
CA GLY A 40 -13.00 2.66 34.99
C GLY A 40 -13.01 4.12 35.44
N VAL A 41 -13.95 4.93 34.95
CA VAL A 41 -14.39 6.14 35.67
C VAL A 41 -14.94 5.68 37.03
N LEU A 42 -14.24 6.01 38.12
CA LEU A 42 -14.72 5.84 39.48
C LEU A 42 -14.15 6.97 40.34
N VAL A 43 -14.90 8.07 40.39
CA VAL A 43 -14.66 9.23 41.27
C VAL A 43 -15.70 9.19 42.38
N VAL A 44 -15.45 8.38 43.41
CA VAL A 44 -16.05 8.40 44.76
C VAL A 44 -15.01 7.63 45.61
N SER A 45 -14.36 8.12 46.66
CA SER A 45 -14.79 8.85 47.86
C SER A 45 -13.58 9.10 48.77
N ALA A 46 -13.77 9.98 49.76
CA ALA A 46 -13.13 10.02 51.07
C ALA A 46 -12.14 11.18 51.32
N THR A 47 -12.68 12.27 51.86
CA THR A 47 -11.99 13.05 52.89
C THR A 47 -13.04 13.62 53.84
N ILE A 48 -13.28 12.89 54.93
CA ILE A 48 -13.81 13.42 56.19
C ILE A 48 -12.83 12.95 57.28
N LEU A 49 -12.51 13.88 58.21
CA LEU A 49 -11.85 13.68 59.51
C LEU A 49 -10.33 13.47 59.53
N VAL A 50 -9.56 14.56 59.56
CA VAL A 50 -8.59 14.87 60.65
C VAL A 50 -8.39 16.39 60.68
N ALA A 51 -9.06 17.10 61.59
CA ALA A 51 -8.66 18.45 62.02
C ALA A 51 -9.28 18.77 63.40
N LEU A 52 -8.98 17.96 64.41
CA LEU A 52 -9.22 18.26 65.83
C LEU A 52 -8.09 17.63 66.67
N SER A 53 -6.89 18.20 66.55
CA SER A 53 -5.76 18.14 67.48
C SER A 53 -4.59 18.82 66.75
N GLY A 54 -4.24 20.06 67.07
CA GLY A 54 -3.24 20.31 68.09
C GLY A 54 -2.01 20.94 67.41
N THR A 55 -1.51 22.02 68.00
CA THR A 55 -0.24 22.71 67.70
C THR A 55 -0.10 23.39 66.32
N THR A 56 -0.08 24.72 66.37
CA THR A 56 0.59 25.61 65.42
C THR A 56 2.00 25.12 65.11
N PRO A 57 2.35 24.79 63.84
CA PRO A 57 3.73 24.66 63.45
C PRO A 57 4.27 26.06 63.16
N SER A 58 5.28 26.42 63.93
CA SER A 58 6.26 27.44 63.60
C SER A 58 6.61 27.39 62.11
N SER A 59 6.70 28.57 61.52
CA SER A 59 7.21 28.84 60.18
C SER A 59 8.63 28.31 60.02
N HIS A 60 8.77 27.02 59.76
CA HIS A 60 9.97 26.47 59.16
C HIS A 60 9.86 26.72 57.66
N LEU A 61 10.56 27.75 57.18
CA LEU A 61 11.01 27.81 55.80
C LEU A 61 11.59 26.44 55.45
N ALA A 62 10.90 25.67 54.63
CA ALA A 62 11.40 24.41 54.12
C ALA A 62 12.74 24.72 53.43
N ALA A 63 13.81 24.08 53.91
CA ALA A 63 15.14 24.25 53.33
C ALA A 63 15.06 23.94 51.82
N PRO A 64 15.81 24.67 50.96
CA PRO A 64 15.81 24.45 49.54
C PRO A 64 16.02 22.98 49.17
N SER A 65 15.09 22.43 48.39
CA SER A 65 15.18 21.07 47.87
C SER A 65 16.08 21.10 46.63
N HIS A 66 17.35 20.74 46.81
CA HIS A 66 18.28 20.48 45.71
C HIS A 66 18.13 19.03 45.24
N LYS A 67 17.78 18.82 43.97
CA LYS A 67 17.61 17.48 43.41
C LYS A 67 18.74 17.17 42.42
N ALA A 68 19.54 16.15 42.76
CA ALA A 68 20.51 15.59 41.83
C ALA A 68 19.78 14.99 40.61
N LEU A 69 20.29 15.27 39.42
CA LEU A 69 19.82 14.70 38.17
C LEU A 69 20.60 13.42 37.88
N ALA A 70 19.89 12.34 37.57
CA ALA A 70 20.48 11.10 37.09
C ALA A 70 20.80 11.20 35.58
N THR A 71 21.65 10.31 35.06
CA THR A 71 21.91 10.16 33.63
C THR A 71 21.31 8.86 33.09
N GLN A 72 21.15 8.78 31.77
CA GLN A 72 20.90 7.53 31.05
C GLN A 72 21.87 7.39 29.87
N GLU A 73 22.28 6.18 29.53
CA GLU A 73 23.15 5.93 28.36
C GLU A 73 22.36 5.85 27.05
N GLU A 74 21.13 5.34 27.11
CA GLU A 74 20.28 5.13 25.94
C GLU A 74 19.73 6.45 25.37
N PRO A 75 19.72 6.64 24.04
CA PRO A 75 19.08 7.78 23.41
C PRO A 75 17.57 7.81 23.65
N ILE A 76 17.02 9.02 23.68
CA ILE A 76 15.57 9.26 23.70
C ILE A 76 15.03 8.97 22.30
N HIS A 77 14.08 8.05 22.19
CA HIS A 77 13.45 7.74 20.91
C HIS A 77 12.39 8.79 20.56
N LEU A 78 12.66 9.56 19.51
CA LEU A 78 11.70 10.41 18.82
C LEU A 78 11.26 9.66 17.56
N GLU A 79 10.41 8.65 17.73
CA GLU A 79 9.86 7.88 16.61
C GLU A 79 8.44 8.36 16.29
N ASN A 80 8.19 8.69 15.03
CA ASN A 80 6.86 9.04 14.56
C ASN A 80 6.17 7.81 13.96
N ASP A 81 5.62 6.95 14.82
CA ASP A 81 4.83 5.81 14.38
C ASP A 81 3.38 6.20 14.03
N SER A 82 3.00 7.45 14.32
CA SER A 82 1.67 7.97 14.09
C SER A 82 1.51 8.67 12.74
N GLN A 83 0.27 8.97 12.34
CA GLN A 83 -0.01 9.84 11.19
C GLN A 83 0.23 11.34 11.47
N ASN A 84 0.70 11.70 12.67
CA ASN A 84 0.99 13.10 12.98
C ASN A 84 2.14 13.64 12.12
N ARG A 85 2.06 14.91 11.74
CA ARG A 85 3.11 15.54 10.92
C ARG A 85 4.44 15.69 11.65
N TYR A 86 4.42 15.70 12.97
CA TYR A 86 5.60 15.86 13.80
C TYR A 86 5.46 15.17 15.16
N VAL A 87 6.59 14.94 15.82
CA VAL A 87 6.68 14.55 17.23
C VAL A 87 7.38 15.66 17.99
N GLU A 88 6.90 15.98 19.18
CA GLU A 88 7.40 17.07 20.02
C GLU A 88 7.84 16.55 21.38
N PHE A 89 9.14 16.62 21.65
CA PHE A 89 9.69 16.41 22.97
C PHE A 89 9.80 17.73 23.71
N GLN A 90 9.19 17.82 24.88
CA GLN A 90 9.26 18.94 25.82
C GLN A 90 9.82 18.53 27.18
N TYR A 91 10.67 19.38 27.76
CA TYR A 91 11.08 19.35 29.17
C TYR A 91 10.46 20.53 29.93
N ASP A 92 9.80 20.23 31.04
CA ASP A 92 9.27 21.23 31.96
C ASP A 92 10.12 21.27 33.26
N PRO A 93 10.85 22.38 33.53
CA PRO A 93 11.68 22.52 34.72
C PRO A 93 10.85 22.71 35.99
N ILE A 94 9.59 23.17 35.92
CA ILE A 94 8.74 23.34 37.10
C ILE A 94 8.37 21.97 37.67
N SER A 95 7.81 21.09 36.85
CA SER A 95 7.52 19.72 37.31
C SER A 95 8.77 18.82 37.36
N GLY A 96 9.83 19.20 36.65
CA GLY A 96 11.00 18.35 36.42
C GLY A 96 10.66 17.11 35.59
N LYS A 97 9.59 17.18 34.78
CA LYS A 97 9.11 16.07 33.95
C LYS A 97 9.37 16.34 32.48
N TYR A 98 9.38 15.26 31.72
CA TYR A 98 9.43 15.25 30.27
C TYR A 98 8.07 14.81 29.74
N SER A 99 7.72 15.30 28.55
CA SER A 99 6.53 14.88 27.79
C SER A 99 6.54 13.42 27.34
N HIS A 100 7.71 12.77 27.40
CA HIS A 100 7.94 11.40 26.93
C HIS A 100 8.47 10.50 28.05
N VAL A 101 8.39 9.19 27.81
CA VAL A 101 9.02 8.12 28.61
C VAL A 101 9.89 7.26 27.69
N ASN A 102 10.87 6.55 28.26
CA ASN A 102 11.68 5.59 27.50
C ASN A 102 10.81 4.42 26.99
N LYS A 103 11.29 3.67 25.99
CA LYS A 103 10.56 2.51 25.41
C LYS A 103 10.12 1.47 26.46
N ASN A 104 10.89 1.32 27.53
CA ASN A 104 10.56 0.43 28.66
C ASN A 104 9.60 1.05 29.70
N GLY A 105 9.01 2.23 29.42
CA GLY A 105 8.14 2.97 30.34
C GLY A 105 8.86 3.73 31.46
N SER A 106 10.20 3.65 31.55
CA SER A 106 10.96 4.39 32.56
C SER A 106 11.00 5.89 32.26
N ARG A 107 11.25 6.69 33.30
CA ARG A 107 11.38 8.15 33.16
C ARG A 107 12.63 8.49 32.35
N ILE A 108 12.50 9.50 31.49
CA ILE A 108 13.63 10.09 30.77
C ILE A 108 14.59 10.76 31.74
N ASN A 109 15.89 10.56 31.51
CA ASN A 109 16.98 11.32 32.11
C ASN A 109 17.87 11.94 31.01
N PRO A 110 18.65 12.99 31.31
CA PRO A 110 19.68 13.47 30.40
C PRO A 110 20.74 12.40 30.10
N PHE A 111 21.38 12.50 28.93
CA PHE A 111 22.49 11.65 28.52
C PHE A 111 23.78 11.96 29.29
N VAL A 112 24.06 13.25 29.52
CA VAL A 112 25.19 13.71 30.33
C VAL A 112 24.68 14.72 31.34
N VAL A 113 25.14 14.60 32.60
CA VAL A 113 25.01 15.63 33.63
C VAL A 113 26.33 15.71 34.39
N LYS A 114 26.98 16.87 34.37
CA LYS A 114 28.16 17.17 35.18
C LYS A 114 27.94 18.49 35.91
N ASN A 115 28.11 18.51 37.23
CA ASN A 115 28.02 19.72 38.05
C ASN A 115 26.76 20.58 37.81
N VAL A 116 25.61 19.97 37.50
CA VAL A 116 24.32 20.65 37.34
C VAL A 116 23.29 19.99 38.25
N GLU A 117 22.44 20.80 38.87
CA GLU A 117 21.27 20.34 39.62
C GLU A 117 20.05 21.21 39.39
N ARG A 118 18.89 20.66 39.79
CA ARG A 118 17.63 21.39 39.79
C ARG A 118 17.36 21.93 41.19
N HIS A 119 17.23 23.24 41.29
CA HIS A 119 16.75 23.94 42.48
C HIS A 119 15.23 24.12 42.41
N SER A 120 14.55 24.03 43.55
CA SER A 120 13.10 24.23 43.66
C SER A 120 12.68 24.49 45.10
N GLU A 121 12.65 25.76 45.51
CA GLU A 121 12.08 26.18 46.81
C GLU A 121 10.55 26.33 46.75
N LYS A 122 10.02 26.83 45.64
CA LYS A 122 8.60 27.09 45.42
C LYS A 122 8.17 26.53 44.06
N PRO A 123 6.89 26.14 43.87
CA PRO A 123 6.43 25.53 42.62
C PRO A 123 6.70 26.39 41.37
N TYR A 124 6.86 27.70 41.49
CA TYR A 124 7.14 28.60 40.36
C TYR A 124 8.61 29.07 40.26
N ASP A 125 9.44 28.68 41.24
CA ASP A 125 10.85 29.06 41.34
C ASP A 125 11.73 27.82 41.20
N ALA A 126 11.68 27.24 40.00
CA ALA A 126 12.47 26.08 39.63
C ALA A 126 13.41 26.42 38.47
N TYR A 127 14.69 26.09 38.62
CA TYR A 127 15.71 26.36 37.61
C TYR A 127 16.85 25.33 37.69
N LEU A 128 17.65 25.27 36.64
CA LEU A 128 18.91 24.52 36.65
C LEU A 128 20.06 25.47 36.93
N HIS A 129 21.01 25.06 37.76
CA HIS A 129 22.22 25.82 38.07
C HIS A 129 23.38 24.88 38.43
N LYS A 130 24.57 25.46 38.64
CA LYS A 130 25.77 24.69 39.01
C LYS A 130 25.72 24.28 40.49
N LYS A 131 26.15 23.04 40.79
CA LYS A 131 26.30 22.58 42.18
C LYS A 131 27.49 23.28 42.85
N ASP A 132 28.65 23.21 42.20
CA ASP A 132 29.85 23.96 42.51
C ASP A 132 29.98 25.15 41.55
N LYS A 133 30.02 26.35 42.11
CA LYS A 133 30.10 27.61 41.36
C LYS A 133 31.44 27.78 40.64
N ASN A 134 32.49 27.09 41.06
CA ASN A 134 33.84 27.23 40.53
C ASN A 134 34.18 26.22 39.43
N GLU A 135 33.39 25.16 39.28
CA GLU A 135 33.56 24.19 38.20
C GLU A 135 32.61 24.48 37.02
N GLU A 136 32.96 24.00 35.82
CA GLU A 136 32.04 24.02 34.68
C GLU A 136 30.90 23.02 34.87
N GLY A 137 29.69 23.44 34.49
CA GLY A 137 28.51 22.56 34.44
C GLY A 137 28.22 22.12 33.02
N SER A 138 27.68 20.92 32.82
CA SER A 138 27.15 20.49 31.53
C SER A 138 25.94 19.58 31.68
N ILE A 139 24.99 19.75 30.76
CA ILE A 139 23.81 18.88 30.63
C ILE A 139 23.48 18.66 29.16
N TYR A 140 23.30 17.40 28.75
CA TYR A 140 22.98 17.04 27.38
C TYR A 140 21.90 15.97 27.31
N TRP A 141 21.07 16.04 26.29
CA TRP A 141 20.09 15.03 25.89
C TRP A 141 20.48 14.49 24.51
N LYS A 142 20.35 13.18 24.34
CA LYS A 142 20.64 12.49 23.08
C LYS A 142 19.35 11.90 22.53
N PHE A 143 19.08 12.11 21.25
CA PHE A 143 17.87 11.70 20.56
C PHE A 143 18.20 10.76 19.41
N ASN A 144 17.47 9.67 19.30
CA ASN A 144 17.43 8.85 18.10
C ASN A 144 16.30 9.39 17.20
N LEU A 145 16.67 9.72 15.97
CA LEU A 145 15.80 10.34 14.96
C LEU A 145 15.35 9.37 13.87
N LYS A 146 15.82 8.12 13.94
CA LYS A 146 15.51 7.08 12.96
C LYS A 146 14.03 6.73 13.02
N SER A 147 13.39 6.71 11.86
CA SER A 147 12.01 6.25 11.70
C SER A 147 11.95 5.35 10.46
N THR A 148 11.29 4.20 10.59
CA THR A 148 11.06 3.29 9.46
C THR A 148 10.12 3.94 8.45
N GLU A 149 10.44 3.81 7.15
CA GLU A 149 9.59 4.27 6.04
C GLU A 149 9.34 5.78 5.98
N LYS A 150 10.12 6.58 6.73
CA LYS A 150 10.01 8.04 6.73
C LYS A 150 11.38 8.69 6.68
N ILE A 151 11.43 9.88 6.07
CA ILE A 151 12.60 10.76 6.08
C ILE A 151 12.35 11.96 6.97
N LEU A 152 13.37 12.36 7.72
CA LEU A 152 13.34 13.55 8.54
C LEU A 152 13.46 14.79 7.64
N GLU A 153 12.39 15.58 7.54
CA GLU A 153 12.32 16.76 6.68
C GLU A 153 12.82 18.01 7.41
N LYS A 154 12.52 18.12 8.71
CA LYS A 154 12.88 19.29 9.52
C LYS A 154 13.05 18.94 11.00
N LEU A 155 14.01 19.59 11.66
CA LEU A 155 14.12 19.65 13.11
C LEU A 155 14.02 21.09 13.59
N GLU A 156 13.27 21.33 14.65
CA GLU A 156 13.19 22.62 15.34
C GLU A 156 13.56 22.42 16.81
N ILE A 157 14.50 23.22 17.29
CA ILE A 157 14.98 23.17 18.67
C ILE A 157 14.81 24.56 19.26
N ARG A 158 14.11 24.64 20.40
CA ARG A 158 13.88 25.88 21.12
C ARG A 158 14.25 25.72 22.58
N MET A 159 15.05 26.63 23.10
CA MET A 159 15.36 26.75 24.53
C MET A 159 14.90 28.12 25.02
N VAL A 160 14.17 28.14 26.12
CA VAL A 160 13.50 29.34 26.64
C VAL A 160 14.19 29.80 27.92
N SER A 161 14.26 31.10 28.20
CA SER A 161 14.87 31.62 29.44
C SER A 161 16.33 31.17 29.62
N ILE A 162 17.11 31.21 28.54
CA ILE A 162 18.56 30.98 28.52
C ILE A 162 19.37 32.26 28.30
N ASN A 163 18.75 33.44 28.49
CA ASN A 163 19.36 34.76 28.21
C ASN A 163 20.75 34.95 28.84
N ASN A 164 20.94 34.44 30.06
CA ASN A 164 22.20 34.53 30.80
C ASN A 164 23.38 33.77 30.14
N ILE A 165 23.10 32.93 29.15
CA ILE A 165 24.13 32.26 28.34
C ILE A 165 24.84 33.27 27.42
N ALA A 166 24.10 34.23 26.83
CA ALA A 166 24.62 35.18 25.85
C ALA A 166 25.74 36.08 26.41
N ASP A 167 25.71 36.38 27.71
CA ASP A 167 26.71 37.22 28.39
C ASP A 167 27.97 36.44 28.85
N GLY A 168 28.34 35.42 28.07
CA GLY A 168 29.45 34.50 28.36
C GLY A 168 29.21 33.63 29.59
N GLY A 169 27.95 33.46 30.01
CA GLY A 169 27.58 32.60 31.13
C GLY A 169 27.63 31.11 30.80
N GLY A 170 27.58 30.76 29.52
CA GLY A 170 27.57 29.37 29.05
C GLY A 170 27.57 29.27 27.53
N LYS A 171 27.16 28.11 27.03
CA LYS A 171 26.87 27.85 25.61
C LYS A 171 25.73 26.84 25.48
N ALA A 172 24.72 27.14 24.67
CA ALA A 172 23.68 26.17 24.27
C ALA A 172 23.95 25.70 22.84
N GLU A 173 23.97 24.38 22.61
CA GLU A 173 24.35 23.82 21.32
C GLU A 173 23.56 22.57 20.95
N ALA A 174 23.46 22.32 19.64
CA ALA A 174 22.87 21.13 19.04
C ALA A 174 23.82 20.54 17.99
N CYS A 175 24.09 19.24 18.09
CA CYS A 175 25.03 18.52 17.24
C CYS A 175 24.32 17.35 16.55
N LEU A 176 24.45 17.23 15.24
CA LEU A 176 23.91 16.12 14.44
C LEU A 176 25.01 15.11 14.17
N GLN A 177 24.87 13.86 14.58
CA GLN A 177 25.87 12.82 14.33
C GLN A 177 25.55 12.06 13.02
N PRO A 178 26.57 11.78 12.19
CA PRO A 178 28.01 11.76 12.50
C PRO A 178 28.77 13.07 12.26
N SER A 179 28.10 14.19 11.93
CA SER A 179 28.79 15.47 11.77
C SER A 179 29.42 15.93 13.11
N GLU A 180 30.68 16.35 13.07
CA GLU A 180 31.36 16.93 14.23
C GLU A 180 30.94 18.40 14.47
N VAL A 181 30.11 18.97 13.60
CA VAL A 181 29.73 20.39 13.66
C VAL A 181 28.47 20.58 14.50
N CYS A 182 28.66 21.16 15.69
CA CYS A 182 27.57 21.66 16.52
C CYS A 182 27.17 23.08 16.10
N LYS A 183 25.88 23.38 16.14
CA LYS A 183 25.34 24.74 15.98
C LYS A 183 24.87 25.29 17.32
N ASP A 184 25.06 26.59 17.50
CA ASP A 184 24.61 27.29 18.69
C ASP A 184 23.09 27.51 18.63
N ILE A 185 22.41 27.29 19.75
CA ILE A 185 20.97 27.50 19.86
C ILE A 185 20.74 28.98 20.17
N PRO A 186 19.99 29.72 19.34
CA PRO A 186 19.80 31.16 19.52
C PRO A 186 18.94 31.44 20.75
N VAL A 187 19.36 32.45 21.53
CA VAL A 187 18.60 32.96 22.68
C VAL A 187 17.31 33.61 22.17
N GLY A 188 16.16 33.21 22.74
CA GLY A 188 14.84 33.72 22.35
C GLY A 188 14.34 33.27 20.97
N GLY A 189 15.10 32.43 20.26
CA GLY A 189 14.78 31.97 18.91
C GLY A 189 14.61 30.45 18.81
N VAL A 190 14.50 29.98 17.57
CA VAL A 190 14.41 28.56 17.21
C VAL A 190 15.57 28.23 16.30
N LEU A 191 16.33 27.17 16.64
CA LEU A 191 17.31 26.58 15.73
C LEU A 191 16.59 25.59 14.80
N ILE A 192 16.73 25.77 13.49
CA ILE A 192 16.11 24.93 12.48
C ILE A 192 17.18 24.18 11.70
N PHE A 193 17.01 22.86 11.55
CA PHE A 193 17.73 22.06 10.56
C PHE A 193 16.76 21.60 9.49
N GLU A 194 17.01 22.02 8.26
CA GLU A 194 16.29 21.54 7.07
C GLU A 194 16.98 20.28 6.54
N LYS A 195 16.20 19.22 6.30
CA LYS A 195 16.63 17.92 5.76
C LYS A 195 17.93 17.37 6.38
N PRO A 196 17.99 17.21 7.71
CA PRO A 196 19.18 16.70 8.38
C PRO A 196 19.46 15.23 8.00
N GLU A 197 20.63 14.96 7.44
CA GLU A 197 21.12 13.62 7.09
C GLU A 197 21.78 12.93 8.29
N SER A 198 21.09 12.86 9.42
CA SER A 198 21.67 12.34 10.67
C SER A 198 20.65 11.53 11.45
N GLU A 199 21.09 10.36 11.91
CA GLU A 199 20.24 9.46 12.70
C GLU A 199 20.17 9.85 14.18
N THR A 200 21.09 10.71 14.64
CA THR A 200 21.21 11.09 16.05
C THR A 200 21.39 12.58 16.20
N LEU A 201 20.68 13.16 17.16
CA LEU A 201 20.80 14.55 17.58
C LEU A 201 21.22 14.60 19.05
N THR A 202 22.19 15.44 19.38
CA THR A 202 22.52 15.79 20.77
C THR A 202 22.21 17.26 20.99
N VAL A 203 21.48 17.58 22.06
CA VAL A 203 21.12 18.94 22.45
C VAL A 203 21.60 19.18 23.87
N GLY A 204 22.25 20.29 24.17
CA GLY A 204 22.67 20.55 25.55
C GLY A 204 23.21 21.93 25.81
N ILE A 205 23.63 22.12 27.06
CA ILE A 205 24.09 23.38 27.61
C ILE A 205 25.36 23.14 28.42
N LYS A 206 26.39 23.97 28.17
CA LYS A 206 27.56 24.16 29.01
C LYS A 206 27.39 25.43 29.84
N LEU A 207 27.74 25.38 31.12
CA LEU A 207 27.68 26.49 32.06
C LEU A 207 29.09 26.86 32.52
N PHE A 208 29.54 28.06 32.17
CA PHE A 208 30.85 28.59 32.58
C PHE A 208 30.71 29.39 33.88
N LYS A 209 29.68 30.24 33.97
CA LYS A 209 29.37 31.05 35.17
C LYS A 209 28.24 30.41 35.99
N ASP A 210 28.08 30.85 37.23
CA ASP A 210 26.94 30.49 38.07
C ASP A 210 25.69 31.27 37.62
N ILE A 211 24.94 30.69 36.68
CA ILE A 211 23.72 31.27 36.10
C ILE A 211 22.54 30.32 36.29
N GLN A 212 21.34 30.89 36.34
CA GLN A 212 20.09 30.13 36.34
C GLN A 212 19.60 29.92 34.92
N LEU A 213 19.31 28.67 34.56
CA LEU A 213 18.67 28.28 33.31
C LEU A 213 17.20 28.00 33.54
N PHE A 214 16.37 28.39 32.56
CA PHE A 214 14.93 28.14 32.59
C PHE A 214 14.25 28.72 33.85
N GLY A 215 14.79 29.82 34.40
CA GLY A 215 14.33 30.42 35.66
C GLY A 215 13.11 31.33 35.52
N ARG A 216 12.68 31.66 34.30
CA ARG A 216 11.51 32.51 34.04
C ARG A 216 10.68 31.95 32.90
N ASP A 217 9.38 32.23 32.96
CA ASP A 217 8.50 32.02 31.83
C ASP A 217 8.77 33.11 30.78
N GLU A 218 8.91 32.73 29.51
CA GLU A 218 8.92 33.70 28.41
C GLU A 218 7.67 33.54 27.57
N LYS A 219 7.06 34.66 27.19
CA LYS A 219 5.90 34.65 26.32
C LYS A 219 6.36 34.32 24.90
N CYS A 220 5.88 33.21 24.36
CA CYS A 220 5.98 32.89 22.95
C CYS A 220 5.20 33.93 22.14
N THR A 221 5.90 34.78 21.39
CA THR A 221 5.28 35.83 20.57
C THR A 221 4.36 35.27 19.50
N GLU A 222 4.69 34.12 18.92
CA GLU A 222 3.89 33.48 17.87
C GLU A 222 2.68 32.70 18.40
N CYS A 223 2.82 32.07 19.57
CA CYS A 223 1.82 31.13 20.09
C CYS A 223 1.05 31.64 21.32
N GLY A 224 1.39 32.82 21.84
CA GLY A 224 0.68 33.52 22.91
C GLY A 224 0.79 32.87 24.31
N LYS A 225 1.41 31.69 24.42
CA LYS A 225 1.59 30.94 25.66
C LYS A 225 2.91 31.30 26.32
N PHE A 226 2.93 31.23 27.65
CA PHE A 226 4.16 31.24 28.41
C PHE A 226 4.82 29.87 28.32
N GLU A 227 6.08 29.84 27.94
CA GLU A 227 6.89 28.63 27.84
C GLU A 227 8.07 28.69 28.80
N ARG A 228 8.52 27.53 29.25
CA ARG A 228 9.68 27.33 30.11
C ARG A 228 10.31 25.99 29.79
N GLY A 229 11.63 25.91 29.84
CA GLY A 229 12.38 24.68 29.48
C GLY A 229 12.83 24.66 28.02
N PHE A 230 12.77 23.49 27.39
CA PHE A 230 13.14 23.34 25.98
C PHE A 230 12.26 22.34 25.25
N THR A 231 12.18 22.53 23.92
CA THR A 231 11.44 21.66 23.00
C THR A 231 12.30 21.22 21.83
N VAL A 232 12.10 19.99 21.39
CA VAL A 232 12.61 19.43 20.13
C VAL A 232 11.42 18.92 19.32
N LYS A 233 11.16 19.54 18.18
CA LYS A 233 10.15 19.09 17.22
C LYS A 233 10.83 18.48 16.01
N ALA A 234 10.40 17.29 15.63
CA ALA A 234 10.91 16.57 14.48
C ALA A 234 9.76 16.31 13.51
N PHE A 235 9.95 16.66 12.24
CA PHE A 235 8.96 16.57 11.18
C PHE A 235 9.39 15.51 10.19
N TRP A 236 8.60 14.45 10.06
CA TRP A 236 8.90 13.36 9.14
C TRP A 236 7.93 13.35 7.98
N LYS A 237 8.43 12.89 6.85
CA LYS A 237 7.67 12.70 5.63
C LYS A 237 7.78 11.25 5.20
N SER A 238 6.66 10.62 4.85
CA SER A 238 6.67 9.24 4.36
C SER A 238 7.53 9.10 3.10
N LEU A 239 8.34 8.04 3.07
CA LEU A 239 9.12 7.61 1.91
C LEU A 239 8.22 7.15 0.77
N TYR A 240 7.11 6.52 1.14
CA TYR A 240 6.08 6.03 0.25
C TYR A 240 4.81 6.85 0.47
N LEU A 241 4.27 7.40 -0.61
CA LEU A 241 2.92 7.93 -0.64
C LEU A 241 2.12 7.06 -1.59
N ALA A 242 1.32 6.17 -1.02
CA ALA A 242 0.30 5.45 -1.75
C ALA A 242 -0.93 6.35 -1.90
N GLU A 243 -1.31 6.63 -3.13
CA GLU A 243 -2.49 7.40 -3.47
C GLU A 243 -3.54 6.48 -4.07
N LYS A 244 -4.71 6.44 -3.44
CA LYS A 244 -5.87 5.76 -4.00
C LYS A 244 -6.38 6.53 -5.21
N ILE A 245 -6.61 5.81 -6.30
CA ILE A 245 -7.14 6.36 -7.54
C ILE A 245 -8.67 6.38 -7.43
N THR A 246 -9.27 7.54 -7.70
CA THR A 246 -10.72 7.69 -7.76
C THR A 246 -11.27 7.12 -9.06
N THR A 247 -12.55 6.75 -9.08
CA THR A 247 -13.24 6.28 -10.29
C THR A 247 -14.37 7.23 -10.68
N GLN A 248 -14.83 7.12 -11.93
CA GLN A 248 -16.06 7.74 -12.42
C GLN A 248 -16.97 6.69 -13.06
N ASN A 249 -18.26 6.97 -13.14
CA ASN A 249 -19.28 6.06 -13.69
C ASN A 249 -19.84 6.50 -15.06
N LYS A 250 -19.16 7.45 -15.71
CA LYS A 250 -19.51 7.96 -17.05
C LYS A 250 -18.33 7.74 -18.00
N LEU A 251 -18.63 7.59 -19.28
CA LEU A 251 -17.59 7.58 -20.31
C LEU A 251 -16.94 8.96 -20.42
N ILE A 252 -15.63 8.97 -20.63
CA ILE A 252 -14.84 10.17 -20.92
C ILE A 252 -15.24 10.63 -22.33
N GLN A 253 -15.77 11.83 -22.43
CA GLN A 253 -16.21 12.40 -23.70
C GLN A 253 -15.12 13.31 -24.26
N PHE A 254 -14.85 13.19 -25.56
CA PHE A 254 -13.98 14.14 -26.26
C PHE A 254 -14.81 15.31 -26.79
N ASN A 255 -14.37 16.53 -26.49
CA ASN A 255 -14.94 17.77 -27.01
C ASN A 255 -13.93 18.46 -27.95
N PRO A 256 -13.73 17.95 -29.18
CA PRO A 256 -12.93 18.68 -30.16
C PRO A 256 -13.58 20.03 -30.47
N ASN A 257 -12.77 21.07 -30.70
CA ASN A 257 -13.35 22.37 -31.07
C ASN A 257 -14.09 22.26 -32.42
N SER A 258 -15.04 23.16 -32.64
CA SER A 258 -15.77 23.21 -33.91
C SER A 258 -14.80 23.32 -35.09
N GLY A 259 -14.77 22.28 -35.93
CA GLY A 259 -13.87 22.18 -37.10
C GLY A 259 -12.69 21.24 -36.90
N ASP A 260 -12.30 20.93 -35.67
CA ASP A 260 -11.21 20.00 -35.38
C ASP A 260 -11.64 18.57 -35.73
N ASN A 261 -10.83 17.90 -36.54
CA ASN A 261 -10.97 16.50 -36.94
C ASN A 261 -10.06 15.58 -36.11
N TYR A 262 -9.58 16.09 -34.97
CA TYR A 262 -8.56 15.44 -34.17
C TYR A 262 -8.70 15.83 -32.69
N VAL A 263 -8.43 14.90 -31.78
CA VAL A 263 -8.25 15.18 -30.35
C VAL A 263 -7.05 14.40 -29.81
N LYS A 264 -6.36 14.96 -28.81
CA LYS A 264 -5.25 14.33 -28.10
C LYS A 264 -5.52 14.27 -26.60
N PHE A 265 -5.85 13.11 -26.09
CA PHE A 265 -5.96 12.86 -24.65
C PHE A 265 -4.64 12.37 -24.08
N THR A 266 -4.25 12.86 -22.91
CA THR A 266 -3.03 12.41 -22.22
C THR A 266 -3.27 12.29 -20.71
N TYR A 267 -2.54 11.37 -20.10
CA TYR A 267 -2.42 11.22 -18.65
C TYR A 267 -0.97 11.37 -18.23
N SER A 268 -0.73 12.08 -17.12
CA SER A 268 0.57 12.20 -16.51
C SER A 268 0.60 11.53 -15.15
N ILE A 269 1.34 10.44 -15.01
CA ILE A 269 1.51 9.77 -13.71
C ILE A 269 2.32 10.61 -12.72
N LEU A 270 3.15 11.54 -13.22
CA LEU A 270 3.95 12.41 -12.37
C LEU A 270 3.06 13.34 -11.53
N ASN A 271 2.06 13.93 -12.18
CA ASN A 271 1.15 14.90 -11.56
C ASN A 271 -0.20 14.27 -11.16
N ASN A 272 -0.48 13.04 -11.61
CA ASN A 272 -1.78 12.39 -11.49
C ASN A 272 -2.91 13.22 -12.13
N THR A 273 -2.66 13.75 -13.33
CA THR A 273 -3.57 14.66 -14.03
C THR A 273 -3.82 14.20 -15.46
N TYR A 274 -5.04 14.45 -15.94
CA TYR A 274 -5.43 14.25 -17.33
C TYR A 274 -5.45 15.59 -18.07
N SER A 275 -5.31 15.57 -19.40
CA SER A 275 -5.34 16.79 -20.22
C SER A 275 -6.75 17.34 -20.49
N HIS A 276 -7.78 16.63 -20.04
CA HIS A 276 -9.19 16.96 -20.27
C HIS A 276 -9.98 16.88 -18.97
N ASP A 277 -11.04 17.68 -18.92
CA ASP A 277 -12.12 17.56 -17.94
C ASP A 277 -13.35 16.91 -18.60
N ASN A 278 -14.25 16.36 -17.79
CA ASN A 278 -15.56 15.93 -18.25
C ASN A 278 -16.40 17.14 -18.71
N ILE A 279 -17.49 16.88 -19.45
CA ILE A 279 -18.39 17.93 -19.98
C ILE A 279 -18.92 18.88 -18.88
N ASP A 280 -19.12 18.37 -17.66
CA ASP A 280 -19.58 19.16 -16.52
C ASP A 280 -18.45 19.94 -15.81
N GLY A 281 -17.22 19.90 -16.34
CA GLY A 281 -16.04 20.53 -15.77
C GLY A 281 -15.40 19.75 -14.61
N SER A 282 -15.90 18.55 -14.29
CA SER A 282 -15.27 17.69 -13.28
C SER A 282 -13.99 17.05 -13.82
N PRO A 283 -12.98 16.79 -12.96
CA PRO A 283 -11.75 16.14 -13.39
C PRO A 283 -12.03 14.72 -13.88
N VAL A 284 -11.34 14.32 -14.95
CA VAL A 284 -11.41 12.95 -15.48
C VAL A 284 -10.81 11.96 -14.48
N ALA A 285 -11.42 10.79 -14.41
CA ALA A 285 -10.94 9.63 -13.68
C ALA A 285 -11.12 8.35 -14.53
N PRO A 286 -10.44 7.24 -14.19
CA PRO A 286 -10.73 5.94 -14.76
C PRO A 286 -12.18 5.53 -14.49
N TYR A 287 -12.75 4.73 -15.39
CA TYR A 287 -14.10 4.21 -15.20
C TYR A 287 -14.14 3.18 -14.05
N PHE A 288 -13.07 2.40 -13.90
CA PHE A 288 -12.94 1.41 -12.84
C PHE A 288 -11.49 1.23 -12.38
N VAL A 289 -11.33 0.94 -11.09
CA VAL A 289 -10.06 0.61 -10.44
C VAL A 289 -10.34 -0.44 -9.36
N ASP A 290 -9.70 -1.60 -9.44
CA ASP A 290 -9.69 -2.63 -8.39
C ASP A 290 -8.25 -2.94 -7.97
N LYS A 291 -7.93 -2.62 -6.71
CA LYS A 291 -6.64 -2.94 -6.06
C LYS A 291 -5.42 -2.45 -6.85
N ILE A 292 -5.54 -1.30 -7.52
CA ILE A 292 -4.42 -0.57 -8.10
C ILE A 292 -4.26 0.75 -7.36
N GLU A 293 -3.03 1.05 -6.98
CA GLU A 293 -2.66 2.31 -6.36
C GLU A 293 -1.53 2.99 -7.14
N ARG A 294 -1.46 4.31 -7.00
CA ARG A 294 -0.32 5.09 -7.45
C ARG A 294 0.66 5.23 -6.30
N LEU A 295 1.91 4.79 -6.49
CA LEU A 295 2.95 4.91 -5.48
C LEU A 295 3.96 5.98 -5.88
N VAL A 296 4.19 6.94 -4.99
CA VAL A 296 5.34 7.86 -5.07
C VAL A 296 6.45 7.32 -4.19
N ASP A 297 7.49 6.78 -4.81
CA ASP A 297 8.68 6.27 -4.13
C ASP A 297 9.79 7.33 -4.16
N ARG A 298 9.95 8.03 -3.03
CA ARG A 298 10.98 9.07 -2.91
C ARG A 298 12.38 8.52 -2.72
N THR A 299 12.52 7.26 -2.31
CA THR A 299 13.81 6.58 -2.14
C THR A 299 14.45 6.35 -3.50
N ASN A 300 13.68 5.78 -4.43
CA ASN A 300 14.13 5.49 -5.78
C ASN A 300 13.93 6.66 -6.75
N ASN A 301 13.29 7.75 -6.29
CA ASN A 301 12.97 8.93 -7.08
C ASN A 301 12.06 8.56 -8.27
N GLU A 302 11.03 7.78 -8.00
CA GLU A 302 10.16 7.17 -9.01
C GLU A 302 8.68 7.26 -8.60
N VAL A 303 7.81 7.16 -9.59
CA VAL A 303 6.36 7.06 -9.45
C VAL A 303 5.82 6.06 -10.45
N TYR A 304 4.86 5.24 -10.01
CA TYR A 304 4.30 4.16 -10.83
C TYR A 304 2.94 3.71 -10.31
N LEU A 305 2.24 2.92 -11.12
CA LEU A 305 1.08 2.13 -10.69
C LEU A 305 1.57 0.75 -10.23
N ARG A 306 0.95 0.21 -9.19
CA ARG A 306 1.17 -1.19 -8.74
C ARG A 306 -0.09 -1.78 -8.13
N GLN A 307 -0.02 -3.05 -7.76
CA GLN A 307 -1.06 -3.68 -6.95
C GLN A 307 -1.04 -3.10 -5.53
N GLU A 308 -2.22 -2.77 -5.00
CA GLU A 308 -2.40 -2.40 -3.58
C GLU A 308 -2.01 -3.58 -2.67
N PHE A 309 -2.35 -4.79 -3.10
CA PHE A 309 -2.02 -6.03 -2.40
C PHE A 309 -1.20 -6.95 -3.33
N PRO A 310 0.11 -7.12 -3.07
CA PRO A 310 0.97 -7.96 -3.88
C PRO A 310 0.42 -9.39 -4.02
N GLY A 311 0.39 -9.89 -5.26
CA GLY A 311 -0.05 -11.25 -5.57
C GLY A 311 -1.56 -11.42 -5.74
N VAL A 312 -2.35 -10.37 -5.55
CA VAL A 312 -3.80 -10.41 -5.78
C VAL A 312 -4.10 -9.82 -7.15
N PHE A 313 -4.99 -10.44 -7.93
CA PHE A 313 -5.44 -9.88 -9.20
C PHE A 313 -5.96 -8.43 -9.04
N SER A 314 -5.47 -7.54 -9.90
CA SER A 314 -5.85 -6.12 -9.92
C SER A 314 -6.14 -5.68 -11.34
N ASN A 315 -7.08 -4.75 -11.52
CA ASN A 315 -7.30 -4.14 -12.83
C ASN A 315 -7.68 -2.66 -12.71
N MET A 316 -7.59 -1.98 -13.83
CA MET A 316 -8.03 -0.60 -13.99
C MET A 316 -8.37 -0.38 -15.46
N TYR A 317 -9.45 0.34 -15.75
CA TYR A 317 -9.77 0.70 -17.12
C TYR A 317 -10.40 2.08 -17.26
N TRP A 318 -10.17 2.66 -18.42
CA TRP A 318 -10.79 3.88 -18.90
C TRP A 318 -11.79 3.53 -20.01
N ALA A 319 -12.87 4.30 -20.09
CA ALA A 319 -13.90 4.15 -21.11
C ALA A 319 -14.12 5.51 -21.79
N PHE A 320 -14.00 5.56 -23.11
CA PHE A 320 -14.06 6.77 -23.92
C PHE A 320 -15.23 6.70 -24.88
N ASN A 321 -16.00 7.78 -24.98
CA ASN A 321 -16.95 7.97 -26.06
C ASN A 321 -16.23 8.66 -27.23
N LEU A 322 -16.23 8.00 -28.38
CA LEU A 322 -15.57 8.46 -29.61
C LEU A 322 -16.56 9.07 -30.62
N THR A 323 -17.86 9.01 -30.35
CA THR A 323 -18.87 9.61 -31.24
C THR A 323 -18.70 11.13 -31.35
N ASN A 324 -18.83 11.64 -32.57
CA ASN A 324 -18.77 13.06 -32.88
C ASN A 324 -19.77 13.33 -34.02
N ASP A 325 -20.80 14.12 -33.76
CA ASP A 325 -21.93 14.30 -34.68
C ASP A 325 -21.47 14.70 -36.10
N GLY A 326 -21.91 13.92 -37.09
CA GLY A 326 -21.57 14.13 -38.51
C GLY A 326 -20.16 13.67 -38.91
N LYS A 327 -19.39 13.09 -38.00
CA LYS A 327 -18.06 12.55 -38.29
C LYS A 327 -17.95 11.08 -37.88
N LEU A 328 -17.09 10.34 -38.58
CA LEU A 328 -16.77 8.96 -38.24
C LEU A 328 -15.32 8.87 -37.79
N VAL A 329 -15.05 8.00 -36.82
CA VAL A 329 -13.68 7.69 -36.41
C VAL A 329 -12.94 7.07 -37.60
N GLU A 330 -11.86 7.70 -38.02
CA GLU A 330 -10.96 7.23 -39.07
C GLU A 330 -9.83 6.39 -38.47
N LYS A 331 -9.23 6.90 -37.39
CA LYS A 331 -8.03 6.34 -36.79
C LYS A 331 -7.97 6.65 -35.30
N VAL A 332 -7.58 5.66 -34.52
CA VAL A 332 -7.20 5.83 -33.11
C VAL A 332 -5.74 5.41 -32.95
N VAL A 333 -4.92 6.27 -32.38
CA VAL A 333 -3.52 5.95 -32.02
C VAL A 333 -3.39 6.03 -30.51
N ILE A 334 -2.98 4.93 -29.89
CA ILE A 334 -2.84 4.83 -28.45
C ILE A 334 -1.37 4.59 -28.15
N SER A 335 -0.80 5.32 -27.22
CA SER A 335 0.58 5.11 -26.77
C SER A 335 0.67 5.02 -25.25
N ILE A 336 1.30 3.96 -24.75
CA ILE A 336 1.41 3.63 -23.33
C ILE A 336 2.85 3.18 -23.05
N PRO A 337 3.81 4.12 -22.93
CA PRO A 337 5.19 3.80 -22.59
C PRO A 337 5.32 3.21 -21.17
N GLY A 338 6.35 2.40 -20.92
CA GLY A 338 6.65 1.86 -19.60
C GLY A 338 5.76 0.66 -19.22
N ILE A 339 5.37 -0.14 -20.21
CA ILE A 339 4.60 -1.39 -20.04
C ILE A 339 5.43 -2.63 -20.38
N GLU A 340 6.71 -2.47 -20.71
CA GLU A 340 7.58 -3.55 -21.22
C GLU A 340 7.74 -4.66 -20.17
N GLU A 341 7.74 -4.27 -18.89
CA GLU A 341 7.86 -5.18 -17.76
C GLU A 341 6.65 -6.12 -17.65
N LEU A 342 5.44 -5.71 -18.09
CA LEU A 342 4.25 -6.55 -18.07
C LEU A 342 4.36 -7.73 -19.03
N THR A 343 4.69 -7.43 -20.29
CA THR A 343 4.83 -8.42 -21.37
C THR A 343 5.99 -9.36 -21.08
N ASN A 344 7.15 -8.82 -20.70
CA ASN A 344 8.36 -9.62 -20.47
C ASN A 344 8.21 -10.61 -19.31
N ASN A 345 7.53 -10.22 -18.23
CA ASN A 345 7.41 -11.06 -17.02
C ASN A 345 6.13 -11.89 -16.97
N ARG A 346 5.27 -11.80 -18.00
CA ARG A 346 3.90 -12.34 -17.99
C ARG A 346 3.18 -11.93 -16.71
N ALA A 347 3.34 -10.65 -16.35
CA ALA A 347 2.88 -10.10 -15.07
C ALA A 347 1.52 -9.42 -15.19
N GLY A 348 1.04 -9.22 -16.41
CA GLY A 348 -0.25 -8.62 -16.71
C GLY A 348 -0.43 -8.38 -18.21
N VAL A 349 -1.44 -7.57 -18.55
CA VAL A 349 -1.76 -7.22 -19.94
C VAL A 349 -2.32 -5.80 -20.02
N VAL A 350 -2.08 -5.15 -21.14
CA VAL A 350 -2.74 -3.90 -21.53
C VAL A 350 -3.52 -4.13 -22.82
N GLU A 351 -4.78 -3.75 -22.82
CA GLU A 351 -5.73 -4.05 -23.90
C GLU A 351 -6.48 -2.78 -24.30
N ALA A 352 -6.74 -2.63 -25.60
CA ALA A 352 -7.63 -1.61 -26.15
C ALA A 352 -8.78 -2.29 -26.90
N CYS A 353 -10.02 -2.05 -26.49
CA CYS A 353 -11.19 -2.77 -27.00
C CYS A 353 -12.29 -1.80 -27.44
N GLU A 354 -13.03 -2.15 -28.49
CA GLU A 354 -14.22 -1.40 -28.92
C GLU A 354 -15.39 -1.62 -27.92
N ASN A 355 -15.51 -2.85 -27.43
CA ASN A 355 -16.37 -3.22 -26.32
C ASN A 355 -15.52 -3.91 -25.26
N ILE A 356 -15.85 -3.74 -23.98
CA ILE A 356 -15.09 -4.39 -22.89
C ILE A 356 -14.95 -5.90 -23.18
N HIS A 357 -13.70 -6.34 -23.40
CA HIS A 357 -13.28 -7.73 -23.65
C HIS A 357 -13.76 -8.40 -24.95
N GLU A 358 -14.34 -7.66 -25.89
CA GLU A 358 -14.61 -8.13 -27.27
C GLU A 358 -13.77 -7.34 -28.27
N ASP A 359 -13.19 -8.03 -29.26
CA ASP A 359 -12.34 -7.45 -30.31
C ASP A 359 -11.19 -6.57 -29.77
N CYS A 360 -10.59 -7.01 -28.66
CA CYS A 360 -9.48 -6.32 -28.02
C CYS A 360 -8.18 -6.47 -28.82
N ASN A 361 -7.51 -5.34 -29.01
CA ASN A 361 -6.14 -5.27 -29.45
C ASN A 361 -5.22 -5.23 -28.23
N ILE A 362 -4.34 -6.23 -28.13
CA ILE A 362 -3.36 -6.32 -27.04
C ILE A 362 -2.10 -5.54 -27.44
N PHE A 363 -1.54 -4.77 -26.50
CA PHE A 363 -0.25 -4.12 -26.71
C PHE A 363 0.88 -5.16 -26.62
N LEU A 364 1.46 -5.51 -27.76
CA LEU A 364 2.58 -6.45 -27.88
C LEU A 364 3.89 -5.67 -28.09
N GLU A 365 4.66 -5.46 -27.01
CA GLU A 365 6.00 -4.83 -26.92
C GLU A 365 6.14 -3.40 -27.47
N ASN A 366 5.40 -3.04 -28.51
CA ASN A 366 5.31 -1.71 -29.06
C ASN A 366 4.44 -0.87 -28.13
N GLU A 367 5.05 0.17 -27.56
CA GLU A 367 4.41 1.20 -26.73
C GLU A 367 3.29 1.97 -27.47
N THR A 368 3.01 1.64 -28.74
CA THR A 368 2.01 2.31 -29.57
C THR A 368 1.18 1.31 -30.38
N LEU A 369 -0.14 1.49 -30.35
CA LEU A 369 -1.13 0.74 -31.13
C LEU A 369 -1.89 1.72 -32.04
N THR A 370 -2.13 1.34 -33.29
CA THR A 370 -2.98 2.09 -34.21
C THR A 370 -4.15 1.23 -34.65
N ILE A 371 -5.38 1.73 -34.47
CA ILE A 371 -6.61 1.07 -34.89
C ILE A 371 -7.23 1.92 -36.01
N MET A 372 -7.50 1.31 -37.16
CA MET A 372 -8.10 1.97 -38.34
C MET A 372 -9.53 1.47 -38.61
N GLN A 373 -10.24 1.12 -37.55
CA GLN A 373 -11.62 0.64 -37.58
C GLN A 373 -12.54 1.70 -36.99
N GLN A 374 -13.73 1.83 -37.57
CA GLN A 374 -14.78 2.69 -37.05
C GLN A 374 -15.27 2.12 -35.71
N MET A 375 -15.33 2.96 -34.68
CA MET A 375 -15.75 2.58 -33.34
C MET A 375 -16.43 3.74 -32.64
N ASP A 376 -17.48 3.46 -31.89
CA ASP A 376 -18.21 4.47 -31.10
C ASP A 376 -17.62 4.61 -29.69
N THR A 377 -17.03 3.55 -29.17
CA THR A 377 -16.50 3.47 -27.82
C THR A 377 -15.10 2.88 -27.85
N LEU A 378 -14.24 3.32 -26.94
CA LEU A 378 -12.93 2.72 -26.71
C LEU A 378 -12.76 2.46 -25.23
N TYR A 379 -12.31 1.26 -24.90
CA TYR A 379 -11.88 0.88 -23.57
C TYR A 379 -10.38 0.64 -23.59
N ILE A 380 -9.67 1.16 -22.59
CA ILE A 380 -8.27 0.81 -22.35
C ILE A 380 -8.19 0.22 -20.96
N SER A 381 -7.70 -1.02 -20.85
CA SER A 381 -7.57 -1.71 -19.56
C SER A 381 -6.13 -2.13 -19.28
N ILE A 382 -5.71 -1.98 -18.03
CA ILE A 382 -4.49 -2.55 -17.46
C ILE A 382 -4.92 -3.61 -16.46
N THR A 383 -4.45 -4.83 -16.65
CA THR A 383 -4.69 -5.96 -15.73
C THR A 383 -3.36 -6.48 -15.21
N LEU A 384 -3.26 -6.66 -13.90
CA LEU A 384 -2.06 -7.14 -13.21
C LEU A 384 -2.34 -8.47 -12.51
N TRP A 385 -1.50 -9.46 -12.78
CA TRP A 385 -1.51 -10.78 -12.13
C TRP A 385 -0.38 -10.94 -11.12
N LYS A 386 0.68 -10.13 -11.24
CA LYS A 386 1.83 -10.10 -10.32
C LYS A 386 2.08 -8.67 -9.86
N ASP A 387 2.77 -8.55 -8.74
CA ASP A 387 3.21 -7.25 -8.24
C ASP A 387 4.33 -6.71 -9.13
N ILE A 388 3.98 -5.75 -9.99
CA ILE A 388 4.88 -5.12 -10.94
C ILE A 388 4.56 -3.64 -11.05
N SER A 389 5.58 -2.83 -11.36
CA SER A 389 5.44 -1.39 -11.56
C SER A 389 5.06 -1.12 -13.01
N VAL A 390 3.99 -0.35 -13.22
CA VAL A 390 3.54 0.06 -14.56
C VAL A 390 3.59 1.58 -14.70
N LEU A 391 3.83 2.06 -15.92
CA LEU A 391 3.95 3.49 -16.24
C LEU A 391 5.06 4.17 -15.44
N LYS A 392 6.10 3.40 -15.10
CA LYS A 392 7.15 3.79 -14.17
C LYS A 392 7.93 4.99 -14.70
N THR A 393 8.01 6.04 -13.89
CA THR A 393 8.55 7.34 -14.29
C THR A 393 9.43 7.93 -13.18
N LYS A 394 10.54 8.60 -13.54
CA LYS A 394 11.39 9.32 -12.57
C LYS A 394 10.75 10.62 -12.10
N LEU A 395 10.80 10.91 -10.80
CA LEU A 395 10.24 12.11 -10.17
C LEU A 395 11.01 13.40 -10.50
N LYS A 396 12.30 13.31 -10.80
CA LYS A 396 13.17 14.47 -11.08
C LYS A 396 13.75 14.38 -12.49
N GLY A 397 13.91 15.54 -13.11
CA GLY A 397 14.58 15.69 -14.40
C GLY A 397 13.67 15.57 -15.62
N VAL A 398 12.37 15.32 -15.43
CA VAL A 398 11.40 15.23 -16.52
C VAL A 398 10.18 16.09 -16.18
N SER A 399 9.90 17.09 -17.02
CA SER A 399 8.70 17.91 -16.96
C SER A 399 7.75 17.48 -18.10
N ASN A 400 6.46 17.32 -17.80
CA ASN A 400 5.41 16.91 -18.75
C ASN A 400 5.57 15.51 -19.32
N VAL A 401 5.40 14.50 -18.47
CA VAL A 401 5.38 13.10 -18.89
C VAL A 401 3.99 12.73 -19.38
N GLU A 402 3.87 12.30 -20.63
CA GLU A 402 2.66 11.69 -21.19
C GLU A 402 2.73 10.17 -20.98
N SER A 403 2.37 9.72 -19.79
CA SER A 403 2.45 8.30 -19.38
C SER A 403 1.52 7.41 -20.19
N PHE A 404 0.40 7.96 -20.64
CA PHE A 404 -0.38 7.33 -21.69
C PHE A 404 -1.10 8.41 -22.51
N LYS A 405 -1.26 8.15 -23.81
CA LYS A 405 -1.82 9.07 -24.80
C LYS A 405 -2.81 8.36 -25.69
N ILE A 406 -3.91 9.03 -26.05
CA ILE A 406 -4.83 8.63 -27.11
C ILE A 406 -4.95 9.79 -28.08
N GLU A 407 -4.85 9.49 -29.36
CA GLU A 407 -5.15 10.39 -30.45
C GLU A 407 -6.29 9.82 -31.28
N VAL A 408 -7.38 10.56 -31.43
CA VAL A 408 -8.53 10.15 -32.24
C VAL A 408 -8.64 11.10 -33.40
N TYR A 409 -8.77 10.55 -34.60
CA TYR A 409 -8.94 11.27 -35.86
C TYR A 409 -10.30 10.92 -36.43
N TRP A 410 -11.03 11.94 -36.88
CA TRP A 410 -12.34 11.78 -37.49
C TRP A 410 -12.36 12.28 -38.93
N THR A 411 -13.16 11.64 -39.76
CA THR A 411 -13.48 12.09 -41.12
C THR A 411 -14.91 12.60 -41.20
N THR A 412 -15.10 13.70 -41.93
CA THR A 412 -16.44 14.24 -42.21
C THR A 412 -17.20 13.31 -43.13
N THR A 413 -18.41 12.93 -42.75
CA THR A 413 -19.30 12.19 -43.65
C THR A 413 -20.02 13.12 -44.62
N THR A 414 -19.97 12.80 -45.91
CA THR A 414 -20.92 13.35 -46.88
C THR A 414 -22.29 12.75 -46.56
N PRO A 415 -23.40 13.52 -46.59
CA PRO A 415 -24.70 13.01 -46.16
C PRO A 415 -25.16 11.88 -47.09
N GLY A 416 -25.00 10.65 -46.61
CA GLY A 416 -25.33 9.43 -47.33
C GLY A 416 -25.10 8.22 -46.42
N SER A 417 -26.20 7.76 -45.80
CA SER A 417 -26.31 6.51 -45.02
C SER A 417 -25.60 6.47 -43.65
N ILE A 418 -26.33 6.85 -42.61
CA ILE A 418 -26.06 6.35 -41.24
C ILE A 418 -27.16 5.34 -40.92
N VAL A 419 -26.79 4.08 -40.76
CA VAL A 419 -27.63 3.04 -40.18
C VAL A 419 -27.44 3.12 -38.66
N THR A 420 -28.47 3.55 -37.95
CA THR A 420 -28.47 3.59 -36.48
C THR A 420 -29.05 2.27 -35.96
N THR A 421 -28.22 1.43 -35.37
CA THR A 421 -28.65 0.24 -34.63
C THR A 421 -28.96 0.64 -33.19
N LYS A 422 -30.26 0.70 -32.84
CA LYS A 422 -30.70 0.87 -31.45
C LYS A 422 -30.72 -0.49 -30.75
N SER A 423 -29.90 -0.65 -29.72
CA SER A 423 -30.07 -1.72 -28.73
C SER A 423 -30.77 -1.17 -27.49
N SER A 424 -31.95 -1.70 -27.16
CA SER A 424 -32.66 -1.41 -25.92
C SER A 424 -32.32 -2.46 -24.87
N THR A 425 -31.93 -2.03 -23.68
CA THR A 425 -31.83 -2.88 -22.49
C THR A 425 -32.90 -2.46 -21.47
N THR A 426 -33.75 -3.41 -21.11
CA THR A 426 -34.76 -3.28 -20.05
C THR A 426 -34.15 -3.70 -18.71
N PRO A 427 -34.31 -2.94 -17.61
CA PRO A 427 -33.90 -3.38 -16.29
C PRO A 427 -35.02 -4.23 -15.65
N ILE A 428 -34.67 -5.39 -15.12
CA ILE A 428 -35.57 -6.20 -14.28
C ILE A 428 -35.15 -6.03 -12.82
N THR A 429 -36.14 -5.71 -11.99
CA THR A 429 -36.04 -5.54 -10.54
C THR A 429 -36.25 -6.87 -9.83
N GLU A 430 -35.35 -7.25 -8.93
CA GLU A 430 -35.49 -8.42 -8.04
C GLU A 430 -36.21 -8.04 -6.74
N PRO A 431 -37.10 -8.90 -6.21
CA PRO A 431 -37.56 -8.81 -4.84
C PRO A 431 -36.83 -9.81 -3.92
N ASP A 432 -36.50 -9.31 -2.74
CA ASP A 432 -35.84 -9.95 -1.61
C ASP A 432 -36.86 -10.77 -0.76
N HIS A 433 -36.52 -12.02 -0.38
CA HIS A 433 -36.67 -12.62 0.98
C HIS A 433 -36.63 -14.19 1.03
N GLN A 434 -35.72 -14.69 1.89
CA GLN A 434 -35.62 -16.00 2.60
C GLN A 434 -35.20 -17.31 1.84
N PRO A 435 -34.52 -18.28 2.52
CA PRO A 435 -33.34 -18.96 1.97
C PRO A 435 -33.64 -20.33 1.33
N ASP A 436 -34.09 -20.31 0.07
CA ASP A 436 -34.05 -21.49 -0.82
C ASP A 436 -32.88 -21.45 -1.82
N ILE A 437 -32.08 -20.39 -1.73
CA ILE A 437 -30.87 -20.18 -2.54
C ILE A 437 -29.67 -20.29 -1.60
N SER A 438 -28.75 -21.20 -1.91
CA SER A 438 -27.44 -21.25 -1.27
C SER A 438 -26.42 -20.66 -2.24
N THR A 439 -25.70 -19.64 -1.81
CA THR A 439 -24.56 -19.09 -2.56
C THR A 439 -23.26 -19.38 -1.83
N THR A 440 -22.25 -19.84 -2.56
CA THR A 440 -20.92 -20.15 -2.04
C THR A 440 -19.88 -19.42 -2.88
N PRO A 441 -19.05 -18.53 -2.29
CA PRO A 441 -17.93 -17.94 -3.00
C PRO A 441 -16.95 -19.03 -3.46
N LEU A 442 -16.47 -18.93 -4.70
CA LEU A 442 -15.35 -19.76 -5.16
C LEU A 442 -14.06 -19.27 -4.50
N THR A 443 -13.29 -20.18 -3.93
CA THR A 443 -11.96 -19.89 -3.36
C THR A 443 -10.89 -20.33 -4.35
N GLU A 444 -9.83 -19.53 -4.50
CA GLU A 444 -8.74 -19.80 -5.44
C GLU A 444 -7.51 -20.44 -4.77
N SER A 445 -6.65 -21.04 -5.59
CA SER A 445 -5.33 -21.56 -5.21
C SER A 445 -4.37 -21.40 -6.38
N TYR A 446 -3.18 -20.86 -6.17
CA TYR A 446 -2.14 -20.75 -7.21
C TYR A 446 -1.45 -22.10 -7.53
N GLU A 447 -2.08 -23.22 -7.18
CA GLU A 447 -1.56 -24.56 -7.44
C GLU A 447 -2.08 -25.12 -8.77
N ILE A 448 -1.15 -25.66 -9.55
CA ILE A 448 -1.40 -26.23 -10.87
C ILE A 448 -1.94 -27.66 -10.71
N ILE A 449 -3.02 -27.98 -11.42
CA ILE A 449 -3.64 -29.31 -11.39
C ILE A 449 -2.80 -30.27 -12.23
N GLN A 450 -2.22 -31.27 -11.56
CA GLN A 450 -1.38 -32.28 -12.21
C GLN A 450 -2.25 -33.45 -12.71
N LEU A 451 -2.39 -33.60 -14.02
CA LEU A 451 -3.06 -34.74 -14.64
C LEU A 451 -2.03 -35.82 -14.95
N LYS A 452 -2.03 -36.88 -14.14
CA LYS A 452 -1.13 -38.03 -14.31
C LYS A 452 -1.96 -39.30 -14.58
N PRO A 453 -1.52 -40.18 -15.49
CA PRO A 453 -2.19 -41.46 -15.69
C PRO A 453 -2.02 -42.35 -14.45
N GLU A 454 -3.09 -43.03 -14.04
CA GLU A 454 -3.00 -44.11 -13.05
C GLU A 454 -2.10 -45.24 -13.57
N THR A 455 -1.49 -46.00 -12.64
CA THR A 455 -0.64 -47.14 -13.02
C THR A 455 -1.42 -48.12 -13.91
N GLY A 456 -0.87 -48.39 -15.09
CA GLY A 456 -1.48 -49.28 -16.08
C GLY A 456 -2.54 -48.64 -16.99
N ARG A 457 -2.82 -47.35 -16.84
CA ARG A 457 -3.66 -46.58 -17.78
C ARG A 457 -2.79 -45.71 -18.67
N ASP A 458 -3.29 -45.47 -19.87
CA ASP A 458 -2.76 -44.56 -20.89
C ASP A 458 -3.53 -43.23 -20.92
N TYR A 459 -4.48 -43.02 -20.01
CA TYR A 459 -5.25 -41.80 -19.92
C TYR A 459 -5.49 -41.35 -18.46
N ALA A 460 -5.87 -40.08 -18.31
CA ALA A 460 -6.31 -39.47 -17.06
C ALA A 460 -7.54 -38.62 -17.33
N LYS A 461 -8.46 -38.59 -16.37
CA LYS A 461 -9.71 -37.81 -16.46
C LYS A 461 -9.85 -36.90 -15.25
N PHE A 462 -10.13 -35.64 -15.50
CA PHE A 462 -10.50 -34.64 -14.50
C PHE A 462 -11.93 -34.19 -14.74
N THR A 463 -12.70 -34.09 -13.67
CA THR A 463 -14.08 -33.63 -13.73
C THR A 463 -14.40 -32.66 -12.61
N TYR A 464 -15.33 -31.75 -12.88
CA TYR A 464 -15.96 -30.86 -11.91
C TYR A 464 -17.47 -31.04 -11.97
N ASP A 465 -18.08 -31.21 -10.81
CA ASP A 465 -19.53 -31.28 -10.62
C ASP A 465 -20.01 -29.98 -9.96
N VAL A 466 -20.81 -29.20 -10.70
CA VAL A 466 -21.41 -27.95 -10.19
C VAL A 466 -22.51 -28.20 -9.17
N ILE A 467 -23.18 -29.36 -9.13
CA ILE A 467 -24.24 -29.62 -8.17
C ILE A 467 -23.65 -29.77 -6.77
N SER A 468 -22.62 -30.61 -6.63
CA SER A 468 -21.90 -30.82 -5.38
C SER A 468 -20.81 -29.79 -5.11
N ASN A 469 -20.42 -29.02 -6.14
CA ASN A 469 -19.25 -28.13 -6.14
C ASN A 469 -17.95 -28.89 -5.79
N THR A 470 -17.75 -30.06 -6.39
CA THR A 470 -16.59 -30.92 -6.11
C THR A 470 -15.81 -31.29 -7.37
N TYR A 471 -14.53 -31.59 -7.19
CA TYR A 471 -13.64 -32.07 -8.25
C TYR A 471 -13.34 -33.56 -8.05
N SER A 472 -13.05 -34.29 -9.13
CA SER A 472 -12.70 -35.72 -9.05
C SER A 472 -11.30 -36.01 -8.55
N GLN A 473 -10.49 -34.99 -8.30
CA GLN A 473 -9.10 -35.11 -7.86
C GLN A 473 -8.80 -34.10 -6.73
N SER A 474 -7.78 -34.42 -5.95
CA SER A 474 -7.16 -33.55 -4.94
C SER A 474 -5.72 -33.24 -5.35
N TYR A 475 -5.12 -32.21 -4.76
CA TYR A 475 -3.67 -31.99 -4.89
C TYR A 475 -2.88 -33.10 -4.20
N GLU A 476 -1.56 -33.17 -4.43
CA GLU A 476 -0.69 -34.23 -3.91
C GLU A 476 -0.65 -34.28 -2.37
N ASP A 477 -0.91 -33.16 -1.70
CA ASP A 477 -1.02 -33.06 -0.24
C ASP A 477 -2.38 -33.50 0.32
N GLY A 478 -3.31 -33.90 -0.57
CA GLY A 478 -4.67 -34.30 -0.24
C GLY A 478 -5.67 -33.14 -0.12
N SER A 479 -5.24 -31.90 -0.27
CA SER A 479 -6.13 -30.72 -0.23
C SER A 479 -7.05 -30.68 -1.46
N PRO A 480 -8.28 -30.13 -1.33
CA PRO A 480 -9.23 -30.11 -2.44
C PRO A 480 -8.74 -29.17 -3.54
N VAL A 481 -8.92 -29.59 -4.80
CA VAL A 481 -8.65 -28.74 -5.96
C VAL A 481 -9.50 -27.46 -5.90
N LYS A 482 -8.90 -26.36 -6.34
CA LYS A 482 -9.55 -25.06 -6.48
C LYS A 482 -9.22 -24.47 -7.86
N PRO A 483 -10.03 -23.52 -8.37
CA PRO A 483 -9.62 -22.71 -9.50
C PRO A 483 -8.28 -22.01 -9.22
N TYR A 484 -7.45 -21.88 -10.26
CA TYR A 484 -6.22 -21.10 -10.22
C TYR A 484 -6.51 -19.62 -9.91
N LEU A 485 -7.60 -19.12 -10.45
CA LEU A 485 -8.10 -17.76 -10.22
C LEU A 485 -9.63 -17.80 -10.21
N ALA A 486 -10.27 -17.13 -9.25
CA ALA A 486 -11.72 -16.96 -9.21
C ALA A 486 -12.06 -15.53 -8.77
N SER A 487 -12.64 -14.75 -9.68
CA SER A 487 -12.88 -13.33 -9.50
C SER A 487 -14.33 -12.98 -9.86
N ASN A 488 -15.02 -12.30 -8.95
CA ASN A 488 -16.43 -11.90 -9.07
C ASN A 488 -17.40 -13.00 -9.53
N VAL A 489 -17.20 -14.21 -9.01
CA VAL A 489 -18.05 -15.36 -9.31
C VAL A 489 -18.46 -16.07 -8.04
N GLU A 490 -19.66 -16.62 -8.05
CA GLU A 490 -20.13 -17.49 -6.98
C GLU A 490 -20.88 -18.69 -7.53
N HIS A 491 -20.78 -19.79 -6.79
CA HIS A 491 -21.56 -20.99 -7.01
C HIS A 491 -22.92 -20.84 -6.35
N VAL A 492 -23.99 -21.19 -7.06
CA VAL A 492 -25.36 -21.05 -6.60
C VAL A 492 -26.13 -22.34 -6.78
N VAL A 493 -26.84 -22.74 -5.71
CA VAL A 493 -27.86 -23.78 -5.73
C VAL A 493 -29.20 -23.10 -5.48
N ASP A 494 -30.02 -22.98 -6.52
CA ASP A 494 -31.39 -22.46 -6.42
C ASP A 494 -32.37 -23.63 -6.47
N ARG A 495 -32.90 -24.01 -5.29
CA ARG A 495 -33.84 -25.13 -5.16
C ARG A 495 -35.22 -24.82 -5.72
N ARG A 496 -35.58 -23.54 -5.87
CA ARG A 496 -36.88 -23.14 -6.45
C ARG A 496 -36.87 -23.36 -7.96
N LEU A 497 -35.74 -23.08 -8.59
CA LEU A 497 -35.52 -23.32 -10.01
C LEU A 497 -35.00 -24.74 -10.29
N ASN A 498 -34.76 -25.54 -9.25
CA ASN A 498 -34.18 -26.88 -9.34
C ASN A 498 -32.85 -26.91 -10.12
N VAL A 499 -31.98 -25.92 -9.95
CA VAL A 499 -30.70 -25.83 -10.67
C VAL A 499 -29.52 -25.46 -9.79
N ALA A 500 -28.34 -25.91 -10.18
CA ALA A 500 -27.04 -25.39 -9.73
C ALA A 500 -26.31 -24.71 -10.91
N TYR A 501 -25.57 -23.65 -10.63
CA TYR A 501 -24.81 -22.90 -11.65
C TYR A 501 -23.73 -22.02 -11.00
N ILE A 502 -22.89 -21.43 -11.84
CA ILE A 502 -22.00 -20.34 -11.46
C ILE A 502 -22.44 -19.07 -12.19
N HIS A 503 -22.42 -17.92 -11.51
CA HIS A 503 -22.69 -16.61 -12.13
C HIS A 503 -21.87 -15.51 -11.46
N MET A 504 -22.02 -14.27 -11.95
CA MET A 504 -21.36 -13.12 -11.34
C MET A 504 -22.01 -12.71 -10.02
N LYS A 505 -21.19 -12.56 -8.97
CA LYS A 505 -21.64 -12.10 -7.65
C LYS A 505 -22.05 -10.62 -7.66
N GLU A 506 -21.28 -9.79 -8.36
CA GLU A 506 -21.55 -8.37 -8.54
C GLU A 506 -21.86 -8.07 -10.02
N PRO A 507 -22.70 -7.06 -10.31
CA PRO A 507 -23.02 -6.70 -11.68
C PRO A 507 -21.77 -6.25 -12.46
N ILE A 508 -21.78 -6.47 -13.79
CA ILE A 508 -20.61 -6.23 -14.64
C ILE A 508 -20.07 -4.80 -14.60
N ASN A 509 -20.94 -3.81 -14.37
CA ASN A 509 -20.52 -2.42 -14.21
C ASN A 509 -19.58 -2.21 -13.00
N LYS A 510 -19.47 -3.21 -12.12
CA LYS A 510 -18.42 -3.31 -11.11
C LYS A 510 -17.27 -4.20 -11.57
N ARG A 511 -17.49 -5.47 -11.92
CA ARG A 511 -16.39 -6.41 -12.20
C ARG A 511 -16.82 -7.53 -13.14
N ILE A 512 -15.95 -7.99 -14.02
CA ILE A 512 -16.22 -9.19 -14.82
C ILE A 512 -16.11 -10.44 -13.96
N GLY A 513 -16.93 -11.46 -14.25
CA GLY A 513 -16.74 -12.79 -13.69
C GLY A 513 -15.58 -13.48 -14.41
N LEU A 514 -14.66 -14.09 -13.67
CA LEU A 514 -13.52 -14.80 -14.24
C LEU A 514 -13.21 -16.05 -13.42
N ILE A 515 -13.05 -17.17 -14.09
CA ILE A 515 -12.60 -18.44 -13.48
C ILE A 515 -11.59 -19.10 -14.38
N ASN A 516 -10.41 -19.40 -13.82
CA ASN A 516 -9.35 -20.11 -14.51
C ASN A 516 -8.96 -21.37 -13.75
N TRP A 517 -8.64 -22.43 -14.49
CA TRP A 517 -7.93 -23.58 -14.00
C TRP A 517 -6.65 -23.75 -14.81
N GLU A 518 -5.54 -24.10 -14.16
CA GLU A 518 -4.28 -24.40 -14.84
C GLU A 518 -3.99 -25.89 -14.72
N PHE A 519 -3.73 -26.55 -15.85
CA PHE A 519 -3.46 -27.98 -15.93
C PHE A 519 -2.05 -28.24 -16.45
N ASP A 520 -1.38 -29.21 -15.84
CA ASP A 520 -0.12 -29.79 -16.29
C ASP A 520 -0.29 -31.29 -16.46
N PHE A 521 -0.05 -31.76 -17.67
CA PHE A 521 -0.19 -33.16 -18.05
C PHE A 521 1.14 -33.73 -18.58
N ASN A 522 2.25 -33.13 -18.18
CA ASN A 522 3.58 -33.64 -18.44
C ASN A 522 3.80 -34.98 -17.70
N SER A 523 3.91 -36.08 -18.44
CA SER A 523 4.25 -37.39 -17.90
C SER A 523 5.59 -37.86 -18.49
N PRO A 524 6.69 -37.91 -17.69
CA PRO A 524 8.00 -38.29 -18.19
C PRO A 524 8.00 -39.62 -18.97
N GLY A 525 8.64 -39.62 -20.14
CA GLY A 525 8.74 -40.80 -21.01
C GLY A 525 7.49 -41.13 -21.81
N ARG A 526 6.43 -40.31 -21.75
CA ARG A 526 5.21 -40.47 -22.54
C ARG A 526 4.93 -39.24 -23.40
N THR A 527 4.24 -39.44 -24.52
CA THR A 527 3.83 -38.35 -25.41
C THR A 527 2.33 -38.19 -25.37
N VAL A 528 1.82 -36.96 -25.35
CA VAL A 528 0.36 -36.72 -25.33
C VAL A 528 -0.18 -36.93 -26.74
N GLU A 529 -1.03 -37.95 -26.90
CA GLU A 529 -1.68 -38.27 -28.18
C GLU A 529 -2.93 -37.43 -28.39
N LYS A 530 -3.70 -37.16 -27.33
CA LYS A 530 -5.01 -36.51 -27.45
C LYS A 530 -5.41 -35.80 -26.17
N LEU A 531 -5.98 -34.60 -26.32
CA LEU A 531 -6.60 -33.83 -25.25
C LEU A 531 -8.06 -33.54 -25.63
N ASP A 532 -9.01 -34.02 -24.82
CA ASP A 532 -10.44 -33.75 -24.97
C ASP A 532 -10.93 -32.86 -23.82
N ILE A 533 -11.57 -31.74 -24.15
CA ILE A 533 -12.15 -30.79 -23.19
C ILE A 533 -13.64 -30.66 -23.50
N LYS A 534 -14.48 -30.98 -22.52
CA LYS A 534 -15.94 -30.87 -22.61
C LYS A 534 -16.47 -30.00 -21.48
N LEU A 535 -17.35 -29.07 -21.83
CA LEU A 535 -18.10 -28.23 -20.89
C LEU A 535 -19.59 -28.48 -21.09
N ALA A 536 -20.35 -28.56 -20.01
CA ALA A 536 -21.81 -28.71 -20.04
C ALA A 536 -22.49 -27.50 -19.38
N GLY A 537 -23.74 -27.21 -19.75
CA GLY A 537 -24.52 -26.11 -19.16
C GLY A 537 -23.99 -24.71 -19.52
N MET A 538 -23.45 -24.54 -20.73
CA MET A 538 -22.82 -23.30 -21.21
C MET A 538 -23.71 -22.49 -22.18
N ASP A 539 -25.00 -22.80 -22.26
CA ASP A 539 -25.92 -22.25 -23.27
C ASP A 539 -25.96 -20.71 -23.27
N GLU A 540 -25.86 -20.10 -22.10
CA GLU A 540 -25.95 -18.63 -21.95
C GLU A 540 -24.70 -17.89 -22.44
N ILE A 541 -23.57 -18.58 -22.70
CA ILE A 541 -22.38 -17.98 -23.32
C ILE A 541 -22.63 -17.62 -24.80
N VAL A 542 -23.42 -18.44 -25.52
CA VAL A 542 -23.58 -18.38 -26.98
C VAL A 542 -24.13 -17.03 -27.47
N ASN A 543 -24.79 -16.26 -26.60
CA ASN A 543 -25.33 -14.92 -26.91
C ASN A 543 -24.40 -13.78 -26.47
N ASN A 544 -23.08 -13.95 -26.66
CA ASN A 544 -22.03 -13.02 -26.19
C ASN A 544 -22.20 -12.69 -24.70
N GLY A 545 -22.47 -13.72 -23.90
CA GLY A 545 -22.60 -13.58 -22.45
C GLY A 545 -21.27 -13.72 -21.71
N GLY A 546 -20.26 -14.27 -22.39
CA GLY A 546 -18.96 -14.65 -21.83
C GLY A 546 -18.08 -15.34 -22.87
N THR A 547 -16.91 -15.84 -22.45
CA THR A 547 -16.05 -16.72 -23.27
C THR A 547 -15.66 -17.98 -22.49
N ALA A 548 -15.35 -19.05 -23.21
CA ALA A 548 -14.73 -20.26 -22.66
C ALA A 548 -13.57 -20.67 -23.57
N ASN A 549 -12.35 -20.66 -23.02
CA ASN A 549 -11.12 -20.76 -23.80
C ASN A 549 -10.14 -21.76 -23.19
N ALA A 550 -9.47 -22.55 -24.03
CA ALA A 550 -8.30 -23.34 -23.68
C ALA A 550 -7.04 -22.63 -24.19
N CYS A 551 -6.22 -22.14 -23.28
CA CYS A 551 -5.08 -21.28 -23.57
C CYS A 551 -3.76 -22.00 -23.25
N GLN A 552 -2.95 -22.30 -24.27
CA GLN A 552 -1.56 -22.73 -24.05
C GLN A 552 -0.79 -21.63 -23.29
N HIS A 553 -1.17 -20.39 -23.59
CA HIS A 553 -0.68 -19.22 -22.91
C HIS A 553 -1.67 -18.06 -23.07
N VAL A 554 -1.50 -16.94 -22.35
CA VAL A 554 -2.49 -15.85 -22.31
C VAL A 554 -2.89 -15.37 -23.71
N PHE A 555 -1.95 -15.37 -24.65
CA PHE A 555 -2.15 -14.87 -26.02
C PHE A 555 -2.49 -15.95 -27.05
N LYS A 556 -2.50 -17.23 -26.66
CA LYS A 556 -2.71 -18.35 -27.57
C LYS A 556 -3.79 -19.26 -27.01
N CYS A 557 -5.03 -18.88 -27.33
CA CYS A 557 -6.25 -19.51 -26.87
C CYS A 557 -7.05 -20.10 -28.03
N THR A 558 -7.70 -21.22 -27.76
CA THR A 558 -8.68 -21.84 -28.63
C THR A 558 -10.03 -21.82 -27.92
N ALA A 559 -11.06 -21.31 -28.58
CA ALA A 559 -12.41 -21.33 -28.03
C ALA A 559 -12.88 -22.77 -27.81
N ILE A 560 -13.47 -23.05 -26.65
CA ILE A 560 -14.07 -24.34 -26.33
C ILE A 560 -15.53 -24.30 -26.83
N PRO A 561 -15.97 -25.22 -27.70
CA PRO A 561 -17.34 -25.28 -28.17
C PRO A 561 -18.31 -25.44 -26.99
N THR A 562 -19.33 -24.59 -26.91
CA THR A 562 -20.36 -24.64 -25.84
C THR A 562 -21.27 -25.85 -25.98
N ASN A 563 -21.47 -26.34 -27.21
CA ASN A 563 -22.25 -27.54 -27.53
C ASN A 563 -21.34 -28.59 -28.17
N GLY A 564 -20.51 -29.26 -27.37
CA GLY A 564 -19.64 -30.33 -27.85
C GLY A 564 -18.39 -30.53 -27.00
N SER A 565 -17.34 -31.04 -27.64
CA SER A 565 -16.01 -31.17 -27.06
C SER A 565 -14.98 -30.52 -27.97
N LEU A 566 -14.02 -29.81 -27.38
CA LEU A 566 -12.77 -29.45 -28.04
C LEU A 566 -11.83 -30.64 -27.98
N THR A 567 -11.42 -31.16 -29.14
CA THR A 567 -10.42 -32.22 -29.24
C THR A 567 -9.17 -31.67 -29.89
N ILE A 568 -8.01 -31.87 -29.26
CA ILE A 568 -6.70 -31.51 -29.78
C ILE A 568 -5.87 -32.78 -29.93
N GLU A 569 -5.63 -33.18 -31.16
CA GLU A 569 -4.75 -34.30 -31.50
C GLU A 569 -3.28 -33.84 -31.43
N LYS A 570 -2.45 -34.64 -30.76
CA LYS A 570 -1.00 -34.45 -30.59
C LYS A 570 -0.61 -33.02 -30.17
N PRO A 571 -1.16 -32.50 -29.05
CA PRO A 571 -0.89 -31.14 -28.61
C PRO A 571 0.61 -30.91 -28.42
N GLN A 572 1.12 -29.81 -28.96
CA GLN A 572 2.55 -29.42 -28.85
C GLN A 572 2.86 -28.68 -27.54
N PHE A 573 2.11 -29.00 -26.49
CA PHE A 573 2.21 -28.38 -25.18
C PHE A 573 1.78 -29.37 -24.11
N ASN A 574 2.37 -29.24 -22.92
CA ASN A 574 2.06 -30.10 -21.77
C ASN A 574 1.28 -29.37 -20.67
N LYS A 575 1.02 -28.07 -20.88
CA LYS A 575 0.29 -27.20 -19.94
C LYS A 575 -0.69 -26.31 -20.68
N PHE A 576 -1.84 -26.06 -20.06
CA PHE A 576 -2.79 -25.06 -20.55
C PHE A 576 -3.64 -24.49 -19.41
N PHE A 577 -4.23 -23.32 -19.67
CA PHE A 577 -5.26 -22.72 -18.84
C PHE A 577 -6.62 -22.96 -19.48
N MET A 578 -7.59 -23.40 -18.69
CA MET A 578 -8.99 -23.30 -19.06
C MET A 578 -9.55 -22.03 -18.43
N ARG A 579 -9.99 -21.07 -19.24
CA ARG A 579 -10.47 -19.76 -18.82
C ARG A 579 -11.93 -19.60 -19.19
N ILE A 580 -12.75 -19.19 -18.23
CA ILE A 580 -14.13 -18.76 -18.44
C ILE A 580 -14.27 -17.32 -17.96
N GLU A 581 -14.74 -16.46 -18.86
CA GLU A 581 -15.03 -15.06 -18.57
C GLU A 581 -16.53 -14.81 -18.73
N LEU A 582 -17.12 -14.05 -17.81
CA LEU A 582 -18.53 -13.67 -17.81
C LEU A 582 -18.64 -12.17 -18.05
N PHE A 583 -19.26 -11.80 -19.17
CA PHE A 583 -19.47 -10.42 -19.62
C PHE A 583 -20.91 -9.94 -19.44
N LYS A 584 -21.81 -10.82 -19.02
CA LYS A 584 -23.19 -10.48 -18.68
C LYS A 584 -23.58 -11.28 -17.45
N ASN A 585 -24.70 -10.91 -16.82
CA ASN A 585 -25.26 -11.72 -15.74
C ASN A 585 -25.87 -13.00 -16.32
N ILE A 586 -25.00 -13.96 -16.64
CA ILE A 586 -25.32 -15.27 -17.21
C ILE A 586 -24.97 -16.37 -16.22
N LYS A 587 -25.62 -17.51 -16.41
CA LYS A 587 -25.39 -18.75 -15.66
C LYS A 587 -24.56 -19.69 -16.51
N VAL A 588 -23.39 -20.07 -16.01
CA VAL A 588 -22.53 -21.11 -16.61
C VAL A 588 -22.57 -22.37 -15.77
N PHE A 589 -22.30 -23.50 -16.42
CA PHE A 589 -22.49 -24.84 -15.86
C PHE A 589 -23.89 -25.10 -15.34
N LYS A 590 -24.91 -24.43 -15.91
CA LYS A 590 -26.27 -24.56 -15.41
C LYS A 590 -26.76 -26.00 -15.56
N THR A 591 -27.07 -26.63 -14.43
CA THR A 591 -27.41 -28.06 -14.35
C THR A 591 -28.62 -28.26 -13.44
N GLU A 592 -29.56 -29.11 -13.83
CA GLU A 592 -30.72 -29.44 -12.98
C GLU A 592 -30.32 -30.34 -11.81
N LEU A 593 -30.81 -30.04 -10.59
CA LEU A 593 -30.40 -30.78 -9.38
C LEU A 593 -30.85 -32.25 -9.40
N ASN A 594 -31.91 -32.57 -10.14
CA ASN A 594 -32.44 -33.92 -10.28
C ASN A 594 -31.82 -34.69 -11.45
N ASP A 595 -31.10 -34.00 -12.34
CA ASP A 595 -30.46 -34.64 -13.48
C ASP A 595 -29.05 -35.11 -13.09
N ARG A 596 -28.99 -36.29 -12.47
CA ARG A 596 -27.72 -36.97 -12.19
C ARG A 596 -27.07 -37.57 -13.44
N SER A 597 -27.61 -37.36 -14.64
CA SER A 597 -26.97 -37.85 -15.86
C SER A 597 -25.88 -36.90 -16.39
N SER A 598 -25.83 -35.64 -15.92
CA SER A 598 -24.84 -34.63 -16.31
C SER A 598 -23.90 -34.20 -15.17
N VAL A 599 -23.43 -35.14 -14.35
CA VAL A 599 -22.58 -34.89 -13.16
C VAL A 599 -21.22 -34.24 -13.50
N GLU A 600 -20.86 -34.11 -14.77
CA GLU A 600 -19.57 -33.61 -15.23
C GLU A 600 -19.76 -32.27 -15.98
N SER A 601 -19.86 -31.17 -15.22
CA SER A 601 -19.94 -29.81 -15.77
C SER A 601 -18.67 -29.44 -16.53
N ILE A 602 -17.52 -29.92 -16.06
CA ILE A 602 -16.24 -29.92 -16.78
C ILE A 602 -15.79 -31.38 -16.89
N SER A 603 -15.31 -31.79 -18.06
CA SER A 603 -14.58 -33.04 -18.25
C SER A 603 -13.36 -32.78 -19.14
N ILE A 604 -12.17 -33.04 -18.59
CA ILE A 604 -10.89 -32.98 -19.31
C ILE A 604 -10.30 -34.38 -19.31
N VAL A 605 -10.01 -34.90 -20.50
CA VAL A 605 -9.39 -36.23 -20.68
C VAL A 605 -8.10 -36.06 -21.47
N VAL A 606 -7.01 -36.61 -20.95
CA VAL A 606 -5.70 -36.63 -21.62
C VAL A 606 -5.33 -38.08 -21.88
N TYR A 607 -4.90 -38.37 -23.10
CA TYR A 607 -4.40 -39.66 -23.54
C TYR A 607 -2.92 -39.55 -23.89
N TRP A 608 -2.12 -40.51 -23.45
CA TRP A 608 -0.68 -40.62 -23.70
C TRP A 608 -0.33 -41.92 -24.45
N SER A 609 0.76 -41.90 -25.20
CA SER A 609 1.45 -43.07 -25.75
C SER A 609 2.79 -43.36 -25.10
#